data_AF-A0A934DX19-F1
#
_entry.id   AF-A0A934DX19-F1
#
_cell.length_a   1.000
_cell.length_b   1.000
_cell.length_c   1.000
_cell.angle_alpha   90.00
_cell.angle_beta   90.00
_cell.angle_gamma   90.00
#
_symmetry.space_group_name_H-M   'P 1'
#
loop_
_entity.id
_entity.type
_entity.pdbx_description
1 polymer ?
#
loop_
_entity_poly.entity_id
_entity_poly.type
_entity_poly.pdbx_seq_one_letter_code
_entity_poly.pdbx_strand_id
1 'polypeptide(L)'
;MLLAHRSCTLAAVALGTLLLPAAALGQRETTRDALARLEETLAIRLEDGGAPVKSLLPAIVVSVNPAFEGSQAWYPTAALAALVHVFGAPSLRSCEACATPRLHVGDGQMEQVSSSPGTAEITRMDEATRGTALPARTAIWLDETADGVTLRMIDLANGRIVLAENFDPRLTERARTRRTFALARELDRRARGDSLTHTFLDATLYPGQHVSFDVADQWGDTNANLSGVSVSLFDTVAGVGGAYYRVVPQAMNIMVGGKLLLSLPTALVAALAGSDSELVDPMITAVFMVRVPIGSSNYGVAFSASTNGRVGLGISLMNISTLPFLP
;
A
#
# COMPACT_ATOMS: atom_id res chain seq x y z
N MET A 1 -29.77 53.64 -37.17
CA MET A 1 -29.91 52.32 -36.50
C MET A 1 -28.80 51.36 -36.97
N LEU A 2 -27.52 51.76 -36.90
CA LEU A 2 -26.37 51.01 -37.46
C LEU A 2 -25.12 51.02 -36.54
N LEU A 3 -25.22 51.56 -35.33
CA LEU A 3 -24.09 51.71 -34.40
C LEU A 3 -23.99 50.57 -33.36
N ALA A 4 -24.97 49.67 -33.28
CA ALA A 4 -25.05 48.67 -32.21
C ALA A 4 -24.30 47.35 -32.48
N HIS A 5 -23.80 47.10 -33.70
CA HIS A 5 -23.17 45.82 -34.06
C HIS A 5 -21.64 45.79 -33.98
N ARG A 6 -20.96 46.93 -33.85
CA ARG A 6 -19.49 46.95 -33.78
C ARG A 6 -18.92 46.71 -32.38
N SER A 7 -19.72 46.89 -31.34
CA SER A 7 -19.25 46.77 -29.94
C SER A 7 -19.23 45.34 -29.41
N CYS A 8 -19.94 44.40 -30.07
CA CYS A 8 -20.09 43.03 -29.58
C CYS A 8 -18.92 42.12 -29.98
N THR A 9 -18.30 42.36 -31.14
CA THR A 9 -17.15 41.56 -31.62
C THR A 9 -15.84 41.86 -30.89
N LEU A 10 -15.63 43.09 -30.43
CA LEU A 10 -14.43 43.45 -29.64
C LEU A 10 -14.44 42.83 -28.22
N ALA A 11 -15.62 42.69 -27.60
CA ALA A 11 -15.74 42.09 -26.28
C ALA A 11 -15.47 40.57 -26.29
N ALA A 12 -15.89 39.86 -27.34
CA ALA A 12 -15.65 38.43 -27.49
C ALA A 12 -14.16 38.09 -27.72
N VAL A 13 -13.43 38.94 -28.46
CA VAL A 13 -11.98 38.76 -28.69
C VAL A 13 -11.16 39.06 -27.42
N ALA A 14 -11.56 40.08 -26.64
CA ALA A 14 -10.90 40.39 -25.37
C ALA A 14 -11.13 39.33 -24.28
N LEU A 15 -12.29 38.65 -24.28
CA LEU A 15 -12.56 37.56 -23.34
C LEU A 15 -11.81 36.27 -23.72
N GLY A 16 -11.60 36.02 -25.02
CA GLY A 16 -10.84 34.87 -25.52
C GLY A 16 -9.35 34.93 -25.22
N THR A 17 -8.74 36.13 -25.22
CA THR A 17 -7.30 36.29 -24.93
C THR A 17 -6.96 36.22 -23.44
N LEU A 18 -7.90 36.52 -22.54
CA LEU A 18 -7.69 36.44 -21.09
C LEU A 18 -7.74 35.00 -20.53
N LEU A 19 -8.35 34.05 -21.25
CA LEU A 19 -8.52 32.66 -20.78
C LEU A 19 -7.41 31.70 -21.23
N LEU A 20 -6.56 32.10 -22.19
CA LEU A 20 -5.55 31.21 -22.78
C LEU A 20 -4.31 30.93 -21.91
N PRO A 21 -3.75 31.85 -21.10
CA PRO A 21 -2.53 31.56 -20.33
C PRO A 21 -2.79 30.80 -19.02
N ALA A 22 -4.02 30.77 -18.50
CA ALA A 22 -4.34 30.14 -17.22
C ALA A 22 -4.20 28.61 -17.26
N ALA A 23 -4.57 27.98 -18.39
CA ALA A 23 -4.45 26.53 -18.55
C ALA A 23 -2.97 26.06 -18.60
N ALA A 24 -2.11 26.83 -19.25
CA ALA A 24 -0.67 26.52 -19.35
C ALA A 24 0.05 26.63 -17.99
N LEU A 25 -0.37 27.58 -17.14
CA LEU A 25 0.18 27.74 -15.79
C LEU A 25 -0.27 26.65 -14.83
N GLY A 26 -1.56 26.28 -14.86
CA GLY A 26 -2.09 25.18 -14.03
C GLY A 26 -1.45 23.83 -14.36
N GLN A 27 -1.16 23.58 -15.65
CA GLN A 27 -0.48 22.35 -16.05
C GLN A 27 0.96 22.29 -15.51
N ARG A 28 1.69 23.40 -15.52
CA ARG A 28 3.07 23.47 -15.01
C ARG A 28 3.16 23.17 -13.52
N GLU A 29 2.23 23.69 -12.72
CA GLU A 29 2.17 23.41 -11.28
C GLU A 29 1.85 21.93 -11.03
N THR A 30 0.85 21.40 -11.75
CA THR A 30 0.45 19.98 -11.69
C THR A 30 1.63 19.05 -12.00
N THR A 31 2.37 19.28 -13.09
CA THR A 31 3.52 18.45 -13.45
C THR A 31 4.67 18.57 -12.44
N ARG A 32 4.90 19.76 -11.86
CA ARG A 32 5.92 19.94 -10.81
C ARG A 32 5.58 19.19 -9.54
N ASP A 33 4.33 19.29 -9.09
CA ASP A 33 3.87 18.56 -7.92
C ASP A 33 3.91 17.04 -8.16
N ALA A 34 3.55 16.59 -9.36
CA ALA A 34 3.69 15.19 -9.78
C ALA A 34 5.14 14.71 -9.73
N LEU A 35 6.10 15.50 -10.21
CA LEU A 35 7.54 15.18 -10.11
C LEU A 35 8.02 15.11 -8.66
N ALA A 36 7.56 16.01 -7.78
CA ALA A 36 7.86 15.95 -6.36
C ALA A 36 7.29 14.67 -5.70
N ARG A 37 6.07 14.25 -6.08
CA ARG A 37 5.47 13.00 -5.61
C ARG A 37 6.17 11.75 -6.14
N LEU A 38 6.68 11.81 -7.36
CA LEU A 38 7.54 10.79 -7.94
C LEU A 38 8.82 10.64 -7.11
N GLU A 39 9.49 11.75 -6.80
CA GLU A 39 10.71 11.76 -5.97
C GLU A 39 10.45 11.15 -4.59
N GLU A 40 9.44 11.64 -3.88
CA GLU A 40 9.04 11.14 -2.55
C GLU A 40 8.73 9.64 -2.58
N THR A 41 7.93 9.19 -3.56
CA THR A 41 7.54 7.77 -3.65
C THR A 41 8.71 6.86 -3.97
N LEU A 42 9.60 7.28 -4.88
CA LEU A 42 10.76 6.46 -5.24
C LEU A 42 11.74 6.38 -4.07
N ALA A 43 11.98 7.47 -3.34
CA ALA A 43 12.82 7.47 -2.15
C ALA A 43 12.31 6.44 -1.12
N ILE A 44 11.01 6.49 -0.79
CA ILE A 44 10.38 5.53 0.14
C ILE A 44 10.55 4.09 -0.34
N ARG A 45 10.35 3.80 -1.63
CA ARG A 45 10.48 2.43 -2.15
C ARG A 45 11.89 1.88 -2.12
N LEU A 46 12.89 2.74 -2.31
CA LEU A 46 14.29 2.35 -2.23
C LEU A 46 14.70 2.07 -0.77
N GLU A 47 14.15 2.82 0.19
CA GLU A 47 14.35 2.60 1.63
C GLU A 47 13.64 1.34 2.14
N ASP A 48 12.38 1.11 1.74
CA ASP A 48 11.55 -0.02 2.17
C ASP A 48 12.00 -1.38 1.56
N GLY A 49 13.02 -1.38 0.70
CA GLY A 49 13.58 -2.60 0.11
C GLY A 49 12.70 -3.28 -0.95
N GLY A 50 11.67 -2.58 -1.46
CA GLY A 50 10.75 -3.11 -2.48
C GLY A 50 11.44 -3.47 -3.81
N ALA A 51 12.57 -2.83 -4.11
CA ALA A 51 13.53 -3.26 -5.12
C ALA A 51 14.94 -2.87 -4.65
N PRO A 52 15.90 -3.81 -4.54
CA PRO A 52 17.22 -3.46 -4.03
C PRO A 52 17.88 -2.48 -5.00
N VAL A 53 18.24 -1.28 -4.52
CA VAL A 53 18.89 -0.20 -5.28
C VAL A 53 20.04 -0.73 -6.16
N LYS A 54 20.83 -1.67 -5.61
CA LYS A 54 21.95 -2.33 -6.29
C LYS A 54 21.54 -3.18 -7.52
N SER A 55 20.30 -3.65 -7.57
CA SER A 55 19.78 -4.39 -8.72
C SER A 55 19.33 -3.46 -9.84
N LEU A 56 18.96 -2.22 -9.51
CA LEU A 56 18.42 -1.26 -10.47
C LEU A 56 19.50 -0.38 -11.11
N LEU A 57 20.58 -0.11 -10.38
CA LEU A 57 21.65 0.78 -10.82
C LEU A 57 22.84 0.02 -11.43
N PRO A 58 23.51 0.56 -12.46
CA PRO A 58 23.24 1.86 -13.10
C PRO A 58 21.97 1.86 -13.96
N ALA A 59 21.28 3.00 -14.05
CA ALA A 59 20.06 3.15 -14.84
C ALA A 59 20.27 4.10 -16.04
N ILE A 60 19.55 3.83 -17.13
CA ILE A 60 19.55 4.63 -18.34
C ILE A 60 18.16 5.24 -18.58
N VAL A 61 18.10 6.55 -18.76
CA VAL A 61 16.89 7.28 -19.13
C VAL A 61 16.77 7.25 -20.64
N VAL A 62 15.76 6.54 -21.14
CA VAL A 62 15.55 6.25 -22.56
C VAL A 62 14.77 7.37 -23.24
N SER A 63 13.71 7.86 -22.58
CA SER A 63 12.94 9.00 -23.06
C SER A 63 12.38 9.83 -21.92
N VAL A 64 12.26 11.13 -22.21
CA VAL A 64 11.53 12.08 -21.38
C VAL A 64 10.64 12.90 -22.30
N ASN A 65 9.36 12.54 -22.39
CA ASN A 65 8.44 13.13 -23.37
C ASN A 65 7.50 14.16 -22.70
N PRO A 66 7.64 15.45 -23.03
CA PRO A 66 6.65 16.45 -22.64
C PRO A 66 5.36 16.25 -23.45
N ALA A 67 4.20 16.37 -22.80
CA ALA A 67 2.90 16.28 -23.48
C ALA A 67 2.41 17.63 -24.00
N PHE A 68 2.97 18.73 -23.48
CA PHE A 68 2.50 20.09 -23.75
C PHE A 68 3.60 20.94 -24.39
N GLU A 69 3.22 21.80 -25.32
CA GLU A 69 4.17 22.73 -25.96
C GLU A 69 4.84 23.65 -24.93
N GLY A 70 4.08 24.12 -23.93
CA GLY A 70 4.58 24.96 -22.84
C GLY A 70 5.54 24.25 -21.87
N SER A 71 5.60 22.91 -21.87
CA SER A 71 6.49 22.14 -20.99
C SER A 71 7.77 21.68 -21.67
N GLN A 72 7.86 21.72 -23.01
CA GLN A 72 9.03 21.27 -23.77
C GLN A 72 10.36 21.86 -23.31
N ALA A 73 10.35 23.14 -22.92
CA ALA A 73 11.56 23.86 -22.53
C ALA A 73 12.11 23.49 -21.14
N TRP A 74 11.28 22.93 -20.24
CA TRP A 74 11.67 22.75 -18.83
C TRP A 74 11.43 21.34 -18.28
N TYR A 75 10.45 20.60 -18.81
CA TYR A 75 10.08 19.28 -18.31
C TYR A 75 11.24 18.27 -18.37
N PRO A 76 11.98 18.12 -19.49
CA PRO A 76 13.09 17.16 -19.56
C PRO A 76 14.14 17.37 -18.46
N THR A 77 14.52 18.63 -18.23
CA THR A 77 15.50 19.00 -17.19
C THR A 77 14.94 18.75 -15.79
N ALA A 78 13.68 19.08 -15.53
CA ALA A 78 13.05 18.87 -14.23
C ALA A 78 12.86 17.38 -13.91
N ALA A 79 12.44 16.58 -14.88
CA ALA A 79 12.28 15.14 -14.76
C ALA A 79 13.62 14.43 -14.50
N LEU A 80 14.68 14.81 -15.24
CA LEU A 80 16.03 14.31 -14.99
C LEU A 80 16.55 14.72 -13.59
N ALA A 81 16.30 15.96 -13.16
CA ALA A 81 16.69 16.41 -11.83
C ALA A 81 16.02 15.60 -10.71
N ALA A 82 14.71 15.31 -10.84
CA ALA A 82 13.99 14.48 -9.89
C ALA A 82 14.59 13.06 -9.79
N LEU A 83 14.93 12.44 -10.93
CA LEU A 83 15.62 11.14 -10.92
C LEU A 83 17.02 11.22 -10.30
N VAL A 84 17.77 12.29 -10.57
CA VAL A 84 19.11 12.50 -10.02
C VAL A 84 19.10 12.64 -8.50
N HIS A 85 18.09 13.29 -7.93
CA HIS A 85 17.92 13.34 -6.48
C HIS A 85 17.69 11.96 -5.87
N VAL A 86 16.93 11.09 -6.55
CA VAL A 86 16.59 9.75 -6.05
C VAL A 86 17.74 8.75 -6.23
N PHE A 87 18.32 8.66 -7.42
CA PHE A 87 19.29 7.61 -7.78
C PHE A 87 20.75 8.05 -7.70
N GLY A 88 20.99 9.37 -7.61
CA GLY A 88 22.30 9.98 -7.68
C GLY A 88 22.79 10.15 -9.12
N ALA A 89 23.44 11.30 -9.38
CA ALA A 89 24.03 11.64 -10.67
C ALA A 89 24.97 10.56 -11.28
N PRO A 90 25.88 9.90 -10.52
CA PRO A 90 26.82 8.94 -11.13
C PRO A 90 26.15 7.63 -11.58
N SER A 91 24.93 7.37 -11.10
CA SER A 91 24.21 6.12 -11.35
C SER A 91 23.18 6.24 -12.48
N LEU A 92 23.01 7.44 -13.05
CA LEU A 92 22.06 7.74 -14.11
C LEU A 92 22.78 8.20 -15.37
N ARG A 93 22.31 7.69 -16.51
CA ARG A 93 22.74 8.14 -17.84
C ARG A 93 21.53 8.52 -18.67
N SER A 94 21.58 9.64 -19.37
CA SER A 94 20.57 9.98 -20.38
C SER A 94 20.98 9.41 -21.74
N CYS A 95 20.07 8.71 -22.41
CA CYS A 95 20.29 8.17 -23.75
C CYS A 95 19.53 9.00 -24.79
N GLU A 96 20.09 10.15 -25.19
CA GLU A 96 19.51 10.98 -26.27
C GLU A 96 19.39 10.19 -27.59
N ALA A 97 20.35 9.30 -27.81
CA ALA A 97 20.36 8.40 -28.95
C ALA A 97 19.10 7.52 -29.01
N CYS A 98 18.58 7.09 -27.85
CA CYS A 98 17.44 6.20 -27.73
C CYS A 98 16.11 6.90 -28.05
N ALA A 99 16.09 8.23 -28.02
CA ALA A 99 14.93 9.04 -28.35
C ALA A 99 14.78 9.34 -29.85
N THR A 100 15.78 8.98 -30.67
CA THR A 100 15.77 9.26 -32.12
C THR A 100 15.39 7.99 -32.90
N PRO A 101 14.43 8.04 -33.86
CA PRO A 101 14.14 6.90 -34.72
C PRO A 101 15.36 6.52 -35.56
N ARG A 102 15.63 5.21 -35.70
CA ARG A 102 16.84 4.71 -36.37
C ARG A 102 16.52 3.61 -37.39
N LEU A 103 17.37 3.59 -38.41
CA LEU A 103 17.46 2.52 -39.39
C LEU A 103 18.64 1.65 -39.00
N HIS A 104 18.38 0.39 -38.64
CA HIS A 104 19.43 -0.59 -38.43
C HIS A 104 19.65 -1.36 -39.73
N VAL A 105 20.90 -1.41 -40.19
CA VAL A 105 21.31 -2.21 -41.35
C VAL A 105 22.26 -3.29 -40.84
N GLY A 106 21.75 -4.52 -40.72
CA GLY A 106 22.55 -5.71 -40.41
C GLY A 106 22.96 -6.46 -41.68
N ASP A 107 23.64 -7.60 -41.53
CA ASP A 107 24.05 -8.48 -42.64
C ASP A 107 22.83 -9.00 -43.43
N GLY A 108 22.37 -8.20 -44.39
CA GLY A 108 21.29 -8.52 -45.32
C GLY A 108 19.87 -8.07 -44.94
N GLN A 109 19.66 -7.34 -43.83
CA GLN A 109 18.33 -6.82 -43.45
C GLN A 109 18.39 -5.35 -42.99
N MET A 110 17.44 -4.55 -43.49
CA MET A 110 17.14 -3.20 -42.97
C MET A 110 15.92 -3.30 -42.06
N GLU A 111 16.11 -3.03 -40.77
CA GLU A 111 15.02 -2.87 -39.81
C GLU A 111 14.87 -1.38 -39.49
N GLN A 112 13.72 -0.81 -39.85
CA GLN A 112 13.33 0.53 -39.42
C GLN A 112 12.57 0.40 -38.10
N VAL A 113 13.20 0.80 -37.00
CA VAL A 113 12.51 0.90 -35.71
C VAL A 113 11.91 2.30 -35.63
N SER A 114 10.62 2.40 -35.96
CA SER A 114 9.84 3.64 -35.88
C SER A 114 9.12 3.84 -34.53
N SER A 115 9.21 2.85 -33.63
CA SER A 115 8.56 2.84 -32.32
C SER A 115 9.58 2.86 -31.17
N SER A 116 9.10 2.96 -29.93
CA SER A 116 9.94 2.90 -28.72
C SER A 116 10.93 1.72 -28.79
N PRO A 117 12.24 1.94 -28.54
CA PRO A 117 13.25 0.92 -28.71
C PRO A 117 13.03 -0.25 -27.73
N GLY A 118 13.21 -1.46 -28.24
CA GLY A 118 13.14 -2.68 -27.42
C GLY A 118 14.33 -2.78 -26.47
N THR A 119 14.23 -3.64 -25.44
CA THR A 119 15.31 -3.81 -24.44
C THR A 119 16.64 -4.20 -25.07
N ALA A 120 16.63 -5.10 -26.07
CA ALA A 120 17.84 -5.53 -26.78
C ALA A 120 18.51 -4.39 -27.56
N GLU A 121 17.72 -3.45 -28.09
CA GLU A 121 18.25 -2.27 -28.77
C GLU A 121 18.87 -1.30 -27.76
N ILE A 122 18.20 -1.05 -26.64
CA ILE A 122 18.71 -0.20 -25.57
C ILE A 122 20.03 -0.74 -25.02
N THR A 123 20.14 -2.06 -24.79
CA THR A 123 21.39 -2.68 -24.34
C THR A 123 22.52 -2.50 -25.36
N ARG A 124 22.21 -2.66 -26.65
CA ARG A 124 23.19 -2.45 -27.74
C ARG A 124 23.65 -0.98 -27.82
N MET A 125 22.73 -0.04 -27.61
CA MET A 125 23.01 1.39 -27.60
C MET A 125 23.83 1.79 -26.37
N ASP A 126 23.52 1.23 -25.21
CA ASP A 126 24.34 1.38 -24.00
C ASP A 126 25.76 0.85 -24.24
N GLU A 127 25.91 -0.34 -24.83
CA GLU A 127 27.21 -0.90 -25.19
C GLU A 127 28.02 0.00 -26.13
N ALA A 128 27.38 0.58 -27.15
CA ALA A 128 28.04 1.44 -28.12
C ALA A 128 28.46 2.80 -27.55
N THR A 129 27.78 3.29 -26.50
CA THR A 129 27.96 4.66 -26.00
C THR A 129 28.57 4.76 -24.60
N ARG A 130 28.53 3.68 -23.79
CA ARG A 130 28.96 3.72 -22.38
C ARG A 130 30.46 3.91 -22.16
N GLY A 131 31.28 3.64 -23.17
CA GLY A 131 32.75 3.62 -23.01
C GLY A 131 33.19 2.62 -21.94
N THR A 132 33.80 3.13 -20.86
CA THR A 132 34.32 2.33 -19.73
C THR A 132 33.33 2.20 -18.55
N ALA A 133 32.15 2.83 -18.65
CA ALA A 133 31.17 2.78 -17.57
C ALA A 133 30.48 1.40 -17.48
N LEU A 134 29.98 1.05 -16.28
CA LEU A 134 29.26 -0.21 -16.05
C LEU A 134 27.99 -0.31 -16.93
N PRO A 135 27.59 -1.52 -17.37
CA PRO A 135 26.37 -1.71 -18.16
C PRO A 135 25.14 -1.24 -17.40
N ALA A 136 24.19 -0.62 -18.11
CA ALA A 136 22.90 -0.25 -17.52
C ALA A 136 22.11 -1.52 -17.18
N ARG A 137 21.49 -1.53 -16.00
CA ARG A 137 20.60 -2.61 -15.54
C ARG A 137 19.13 -2.28 -15.76
N THR A 138 18.77 -1.00 -15.70
CA THR A 138 17.38 -0.57 -15.81
C THR A 138 17.24 0.51 -16.86
N ALA A 139 16.22 0.39 -17.71
CA ALA A 139 15.77 1.44 -18.61
C ALA A 139 14.57 2.19 -18.01
N ILE A 140 14.59 3.51 -18.12
CA ILE A 140 13.58 4.41 -17.55
C ILE A 140 12.93 5.26 -18.65
N TRP A 141 11.61 5.31 -18.68
CA TRP A 141 10.80 6.22 -19.50
C TRP A 141 9.99 7.14 -18.58
N LEU A 142 10.00 8.44 -18.87
CA LEU A 142 9.12 9.42 -18.24
C LEU A 142 8.30 10.12 -19.29
N ASP A 143 6.97 10.02 -19.16
CA ASP A 143 6.06 10.73 -20.05
C ASP A 143 5.15 11.63 -19.21
N GLU A 144 5.10 12.91 -19.57
CA GLU A 144 4.13 13.84 -19.02
C GLU A 144 2.74 13.48 -19.54
N THR A 145 1.73 13.62 -18.70
CA THR A 145 0.33 13.37 -19.04
C THR A 145 -0.53 14.53 -18.57
N ALA A 146 -1.82 14.53 -18.94
CA ALA A 146 -2.78 15.52 -18.45
C ALA A 146 -2.87 15.54 -16.91
N ASP A 147 -2.79 14.37 -16.29
CA ASP A 147 -3.01 14.20 -14.86
C ASP A 147 -1.71 14.26 -14.03
N GLY A 148 -0.54 14.23 -14.67
CA GLY A 148 0.75 14.27 -13.98
C GLY A 148 1.89 13.65 -14.79
N VAL A 149 2.64 12.71 -14.20
CA VAL A 149 3.83 12.10 -14.81
C VAL A 149 3.77 10.58 -14.69
N THR A 150 3.94 9.89 -15.81
CA THR A 150 4.07 8.44 -15.83
C THR A 150 5.53 8.03 -15.83
N LEU A 151 5.87 7.03 -15.02
CA LEU A 151 7.19 6.44 -14.94
C LEU A 151 7.11 4.96 -15.25
N ARG A 152 7.95 4.51 -16.16
CA ARG A 152 8.16 3.09 -16.45
C ARG A 152 9.63 2.74 -16.28
N MET A 153 9.91 1.71 -15.50
CA MET A 153 11.24 1.14 -15.27
C MET A 153 11.23 -0.33 -15.69
N ILE A 154 12.15 -0.71 -16.56
CA ILE A 154 12.28 -2.08 -17.06
C ILE A 154 13.69 -2.58 -16.80
N ASP A 155 13.80 -3.78 -16.24
CA ASP A 155 15.06 -4.49 -16.08
C ASP A 155 15.56 -4.97 -17.46
N LEU A 156 16.75 -4.52 -17.86
CA LEU A 156 17.36 -4.82 -19.15
C LEU A 156 17.85 -6.27 -19.24
N ALA A 157 18.07 -6.97 -18.12
CA ALA A 157 18.55 -8.35 -18.14
C ALA A 157 17.46 -9.34 -18.56
N ASN A 158 16.19 -9.07 -18.25
CA ASN A 158 15.08 -10.00 -18.44
C ASN A 158 13.82 -9.36 -19.06
N GLY A 159 13.83 -8.05 -19.31
CA GLY A 159 12.68 -7.31 -19.86
C GLY A 159 11.51 -7.15 -18.89
N ARG A 160 11.69 -7.47 -17.60
CA ARG A 160 10.63 -7.38 -16.60
C ARG A 160 10.38 -5.92 -16.23
N ILE A 161 9.11 -5.55 -16.16
CA ILE A 161 8.69 -4.26 -15.60
C ILE A 161 8.98 -4.27 -14.10
N VAL A 162 9.88 -3.41 -13.66
CA VAL A 162 10.21 -3.18 -12.25
C VAL A 162 9.16 -2.26 -11.63
N LEU A 163 8.80 -1.20 -12.35
CA LEU A 163 7.85 -0.19 -11.92
C LEU A 163 7.12 0.38 -13.13
N ALA A 164 5.81 0.53 -13.02
CA ALA A 164 5.00 1.24 -13.99
C ALA A 164 3.86 1.94 -13.24
N GLU A 165 4.01 3.23 -12.99
CA GLU A 165 3.07 4.01 -12.19
C GLU A 165 2.85 5.40 -12.77
N ASN A 166 1.64 5.92 -12.54
CA ASN A 166 1.30 7.30 -12.81
C ASN A 166 1.34 8.08 -11.50
N PHE A 167 2.01 9.23 -11.53
CA PHE A 167 2.18 10.14 -10.42
C PHE A 167 1.36 11.39 -10.69
N ASP A 168 0.28 11.55 -9.93
CA ASP A 168 -0.52 12.77 -9.90
C ASP A 168 -0.27 13.54 -8.58
N PRO A 169 -0.48 14.87 -8.54
CA PRO A 169 -0.22 15.68 -7.33
C PRO A 169 -0.96 15.20 -6.08
N ARG A 170 -2.11 14.56 -6.28
CA ARG A 170 -3.02 14.10 -5.23
C ARG A 170 -2.91 12.60 -4.95
N LEU A 171 -2.04 11.86 -5.65
CA LEU A 171 -1.89 10.40 -5.56
C LEU A 171 -3.24 9.65 -5.71
N THR A 172 -4.20 10.23 -6.44
CA THR A 172 -5.58 9.74 -6.55
C THR A 172 -5.66 8.44 -7.32
N GLU A 173 -4.85 8.27 -8.36
CA GLU A 173 -4.78 7.00 -9.11
C GLU A 173 -4.21 5.88 -8.24
N ARG A 174 -3.20 6.19 -7.42
CA ARG A 174 -2.64 5.23 -6.47
C ARG A 174 -3.65 4.86 -5.39
N ALA A 175 -4.37 5.83 -4.85
CA ALA A 175 -5.43 5.58 -3.87
C ALA A 175 -6.57 4.73 -4.47
N ARG A 176 -7.00 5.04 -5.70
CA ARG A 176 -8.02 4.27 -6.43
C ARG A 176 -7.53 2.84 -6.68
N THR A 177 -6.30 2.68 -7.18
CA THR A 177 -5.70 1.36 -7.45
C THR A 177 -5.61 0.52 -6.17
N ARG A 178 -5.12 1.09 -5.07
CA ARG A 178 -5.10 0.44 -3.76
C ARG A 178 -6.48 0.01 -3.29
N ARG A 179 -7.49 0.88 -3.44
CA ARG A 179 -8.87 0.57 -3.07
C ARG A 179 -9.44 -0.57 -3.90
N THR A 180 -9.20 -0.57 -5.22
CA THR A 180 -9.65 -1.65 -6.11
C THR A 180 -8.95 -2.96 -5.78
N PHE A 181 -7.65 -2.96 -5.51
CA PHE A 181 -6.94 -4.17 -5.09
C PHE A 181 -7.43 -4.68 -3.73
N ALA A 182 -7.67 -3.79 -2.76
CA ALA A 182 -8.23 -4.18 -1.46
C ALA A 182 -9.61 -4.81 -1.62
N LEU A 183 -10.49 -4.19 -2.42
CA LEU A 183 -11.82 -4.73 -2.72
C LEU A 183 -11.73 -6.08 -3.46
N ALA A 184 -10.86 -6.21 -4.46
CA ALA A 184 -10.69 -7.46 -5.19
C ALA A 184 -10.20 -8.59 -4.28
N ARG A 185 -9.25 -8.30 -3.37
CA ARG A 185 -8.81 -9.27 -2.36
C ARG A 185 -9.94 -9.63 -1.39
N GLU A 186 -10.74 -8.66 -0.97
CA GLU A 186 -11.89 -8.90 -0.11
C GLU A 186 -12.93 -9.80 -0.80
N LEU A 187 -13.24 -9.54 -2.07
CA LEU A 187 -14.17 -10.35 -2.86
C LEU A 187 -13.64 -11.77 -3.08
N ASP A 188 -12.35 -11.92 -3.40
CA ASP A 188 -11.69 -13.23 -3.52
C ASP A 188 -11.77 -14.03 -2.21
N ARG A 189 -11.54 -13.37 -1.07
CA ARG A 189 -11.67 -13.98 0.26
C ARG A 189 -13.10 -14.43 0.56
N ARG A 190 -14.10 -13.56 0.29
CA ARG A 190 -15.51 -13.92 0.43
C ARG A 190 -15.90 -15.08 -0.48
N ALA A 191 -15.36 -15.14 -1.70
CA ALA A 191 -15.59 -16.25 -2.62
C ALA A 191 -15.02 -17.58 -2.12
N ARG A 192 -13.91 -17.55 -1.36
CA ARG A 192 -13.35 -18.72 -0.67
C ARG A 192 -14.09 -19.10 0.63
N GLY A 193 -14.98 -18.23 1.12
CA GLY A 193 -15.66 -18.42 2.40
C GLY A 193 -14.80 -18.09 3.62
N ASP A 194 -13.69 -17.35 3.45
CA ASP A 194 -12.84 -16.90 4.55
C ASP A 194 -13.54 -15.74 5.29
N SER A 195 -13.82 -15.87 6.59
CA SER A 195 -14.34 -14.75 7.40
C SER A 195 -13.21 -13.78 7.78
N LEU A 196 -13.44 -12.47 7.60
CA LEU A 196 -12.47 -11.44 7.99
C LEU A 196 -12.43 -11.19 9.49
N THR A 197 -13.62 -11.24 10.11
CA THR A 197 -13.82 -10.98 11.53
C THR A 197 -14.28 -12.27 12.20
N HIS A 198 -13.56 -12.63 13.26
CA HIS A 198 -13.81 -13.81 14.07
C HIS A 198 -14.22 -13.39 15.47
N THR A 199 -15.29 -13.99 15.97
CA THR A 199 -15.78 -13.81 17.33
C THR A 199 -15.50 -15.07 18.14
N PHE A 200 -14.95 -14.90 19.32
CA PHE A 200 -14.68 -16.00 20.24
C PHE A 200 -15.34 -15.73 21.58
N LEU A 201 -16.05 -16.71 22.12
CA LEU A 201 -16.51 -16.70 23.51
C LEU A 201 -15.88 -17.88 24.23
N ASP A 202 -14.97 -17.59 25.13
CA ASP A 202 -14.31 -18.61 25.95
C ASP A 202 -14.92 -18.59 27.35
N ALA A 203 -15.27 -19.77 27.85
CA ALA A 203 -15.73 -20.00 29.21
C ALA A 203 -14.85 -21.08 29.84
N THR A 204 -13.86 -20.64 30.62
CA THR A 204 -12.97 -21.49 31.41
C THR A 204 -13.39 -21.40 32.88
N LEU A 205 -13.64 -22.56 33.51
CA LEU A 205 -14.33 -22.61 34.81
C LEU A 205 -13.52 -23.34 35.89
N TYR A 206 -12.46 -24.06 35.53
CA TYR A 206 -11.68 -24.86 36.48
C TYR A 206 -10.18 -24.83 36.17
N PRO A 207 -9.28 -24.67 37.15
CA PRO A 207 -9.53 -24.30 38.55
C PRO A 207 -9.83 -22.80 38.76
N GLY A 208 -9.53 -21.94 37.78
CA GLY A 208 -9.88 -20.51 37.79
C GLY A 208 -11.05 -20.20 36.85
N GLN A 209 -11.88 -19.22 37.22
CA GLN A 209 -12.94 -18.70 36.38
C GLN A 209 -12.41 -17.59 35.47
N HIS A 210 -12.52 -17.80 34.16
CA HIS A 210 -12.23 -16.79 33.16
C HIS A 210 -13.22 -16.93 32.00
N VAL A 211 -13.99 -15.86 31.79
CA VAL A 211 -14.92 -15.72 30.68
C VAL A 211 -14.44 -14.59 29.81
N SER A 212 -14.36 -14.79 28.50
CA SER A 212 -13.90 -13.74 27.60
C SER A 212 -14.61 -13.76 26.27
N PHE A 213 -14.88 -12.57 25.77
CA PHE A 213 -15.41 -12.31 24.45
C PHE A 213 -14.36 -11.56 23.63
N ASP A 214 -13.95 -12.14 22.52
CA ASP A 214 -12.96 -11.55 21.62
C ASP A 214 -13.57 -11.28 20.26
N VAL A 215 -13.25 -10.12 19.70
CA VAL A 215 -13.51 -9.78 18.30
C VAL A 215 -12.15 -9.56 17.66
N ALA A 216 -11.76 -10.47 16.77
CA ALA A 216 -10.45 -10.46 16.14
C ALA A 216 -10.56 -10.45 14.62
N ASP A 217 -9.80 -9.58 13.99
CA ASP A 217 -9.69 -9.49 12.54
C ASP A 217 -8.44 -10.24 12.04
N GLN A 218 -8.57 -10.81 10.86
CA GLN A 218 -7.49 -11.49 10.16
C GLN A 218 -6.37 -10.52 9.73
N TRP A 219 -5.12 -10.94 9.93
CA TRP A 219 -3.94 -10.30 9.38
C TRP A 219 -3.24 -11.15 8.32
N GLY A 220 -2.88 -10.53 7.19
CA GLY A 220 -2.21 -11.19 6.06
C GLY A 220 -3.19 -11.80 5.04
N ASP A 221 -2.69 -12.71 4.22
CA ASP A 221 -3.45 -13.28 3.09
C ASP A 221 -4.33 -14.48 3.46
N THR A 222 -4.07 -15.10 4.61
CA THR A 222 -4.77 -16.30 5.10
C THR A 222 -5.18 -16.15 6.57
N ASN A 223 -6.11 -16.96 7.07
CA ASN A 223 -6.60 -16.96 8.46
C ASN A 223 -5.56 -17.48 9.47
N ALA A 224 -4.26 -17.29 9.19
CA ALA A 224 -3.17 -17.77 10.03
C ALA A 224 -2.93 -16.87 11.25
N ASN A 225 -3.21 -15.57 11.16
CA ASN A 225 -3.00 -14.62 12.25
C ASN A 225 -4.26 -13.79 12.46
N LEU A 226 -4.70 -13.66 13.70
CA LEU A 226 -5.87 -12.89 14.10
C LEU A 226 -5.45 -11.89 15.19
N SER A 227 -5.95 -10.66 15.11
CA SER A 227 -5.71 -9.64 16.13
C SER A 227 -6.96 -8.81 16.35
N GLY A 228 -7.22 -8.40 17.58
CA GLY A 228 -8.32 -7.48 17.84
C GLY A 228 -8.51 -7.18 19.30
N VAL A 229 -9.77 -7.00 19.70
CA VAL A 229 -10.15 -6.53 21.03
C VAL A 229 -10.74 -7.68 21.82
N SER A 230 -10.38 -7.75 23.10
CA SER A 230 -10.91 -8.70 24.05
C SER A 230 -11.55 -7.97 25.22
N VAL A 231 -12.73 -8.43 25.61
CA VAL A 231 -13.37 -8.12 26.88
C VAL A 231 -13.36 -9.41 27.69
N SER A 232 -12.83 -9.34 28.90
CA SER A 232 -12.68 -10.53 29.75
C SER A 232 -13.09 -10.25 31.18
N LEU A 233 -13.59 -11.28 31.82
CA LEU A 233 -13.94 -11.35 33.23
C LEU A 233 -13.02 -12.39 33.85
N PHE A 234 -12.08 -11.93 34.66
CA PHE A 234 -11.16 -12.75 35.42
C PHE A 234 -11.51 -12.63 36.89
N ASP A 235 -11.99 -13.72 37.50
CA ASP A 235 -12.20 -13.78 38.95
C ASP A 235 -12.96 -12.55 39.49
N THR A 236 -14.08 -12.21 38.82
CA THR A 236 -14.95 -11.02 39.03
C THR A 236 -14.41 -9.65 38.59
N VAL A 237 -13.16 -9.54 38.13
CA VAL A 237 -12.60 -8.30 37.57
C VAL A 237 -12.81 -8.26 36.06
N ALA A 238 -13.47 -7.20 35.57
CA ALA A 238 -13.61 -6.93 34.16
C ALA A 238 -12.37 -6.22 33.61
N GLY A 239 -11.88 -6.67 32.46
CA GLY A 239 -10.75 -6.06 31.75
C GLY A 239 -11.00 -5.99 30.25
N VAL A 240 -10.46 -4.94 29.63
CA VAL A 240 -10.51 -4.73 28.18
C VAL A 240 -9.09 -4.61 27.66
N GLY A 241 -8.82 -5.17 26.50
CA GLY A 241 -7.52 -4.98 25.87
C GLY A 241 -7.36 -5.67 24.53
N GLY A 242 -6.10 -5.88 24.15
CA GLY A 242 -5.74 -6.45 22.85
C GLY A 242 -5.60 -7.97 22.92
N ALA A 243 -6.02 -8.64 21.86
CA ALA A 243 -5.82 -10.08 21.66
C ALA A 243 -5.07 -10.35 20.36
N TYR A 244 -4.20 -11.35 20.38
CA TYR A 244 -3.50 -11.86 19.21
C TYR A 244 -3.50 -13.38 19.23
N TYR A 245 -3.86 -14.00 18.11
CA TYR A 245 -3.88 -15.45 17.92
C TYR A 245 -3.21 -15.84 16.62
N ARG A 246 -2.55 -17.00 16.66
CA ARG A 246 -2.03 -17.68 15.49
C ARG A 246 -2.73 -19.03 15.36
N VAL A 247 -3.34 -19.26 14.20
CA VAL A 247 -3.88 -20.57 13.81
C VAL A 247 -2.74 -21.41 13.27
N VAL A 248 -2.64 -22.67 13.71
CA VAL A 248 -1.66 -23.64 13.23
C VAL A 248 -2.39 -24.71 12.39
N PRO A 249 -2.45 -24.56 11.05
CA PRO A 249 -3.26 -25.44 10.21
C PRO A 249 -2.81 -26.91 10.26
N GLN A 250 -1.50 -27.13 10.41
CA GLN A 250 -0.87 -28.46 10.48
C GLN A 250 -1.23 -29.24 11.74
N ALA A 251 -1.74 -28.55 12.78
CA ALA A 251 -2.09 -29.13 14.07
C ALA A 251 -3.59 -28.97 14.31
N MET A 252 -4.43 -29.52 13.43
CA MET A 252 -5.90 -29.49 13.55
C MET A 252 -6.48 -28.08 13.73
N ASN A 253 -5.89 -27.05 13.09
CA ASN A 253 -6.30 -25.65 13.25
C ASN A 253 -6.30 -25.16 14.71
N ILE A 254 -5.41 -25.68 15.56
CA ILE A 254 -5.24 -25.16 16.92
C ILE A 254 -4.89 -23.68 16.86
N MET A 255 -5.57 -22.88 17.67
CA MET A 255 -5.26 -21.47 17.86
C MET A 255 -4.41 -21.31 19.12
N VAL A 256 -3.29 -20.62 18.99
CA VAL A 256 -2.39 -20.30 20.10
C VAL A 256 -2.15 -18.80 20.11
N GLY A 257 -2.24 -18.16 21.26
CA GLY A 257 -1.96 -16.74 21.36
C GLY A 257 -2.09 -16.21 22.77
N GLY A 258 -2.40 -14.92 22.85
CA GLY A 258 -2.57 -14.28 24.14
C GLY A 258 -3.28 -12.94 24.07
N LYS A 259 -3.62 -12.45 25.26
CA LYS A 259 -4.31 -11.20 25.52
C LYS A 259 -3.46 -10.35 26.45
N LEU A 260 -3.50 -9.04 26.24
CA LEU A 260 -3.04 -8.05 27.19
C LEU A 260 -4.25 -7.23 27.62
N LEU A 261 -4.58 -7.31 28.90
CA LEU A 261 -5.80 -6.77 29.46
C LEU A 261 -5.47 -5.70 30.48
N LEU A 262 -6.18 -4.59 30.39
CA LEU A 262 -6.19 -3.55 31.40
C LEU A 262 -7.47 -3.74 32.21
N SER A 263 -7.34 -3.93 33.52
CA SER A 263 -8.50 -3.96 34.42
C SER A 263 -9.25 -2.64 34.32
N LEU A 264 -10.57 -2.70 34.17
CA LEU A 264 -11.39 -1.50 34.20
C LEU A 264 -11.26 -0.85 35.59
N PRO A 265 -11.02 0.47 35.68
CA PRO A 265 -10.94 1.15 36.97
C PRO A 265 -12.20 0.86 37.80
N THR A 266 -12.03 0.60 39.10
CA THR A 266 -13.18 0.35 40.00
C THR A 266 -14.19 1.50 39.98
N ALA A 267 -13.78 2.73 39.66
CA ALA A 267 -14.67 3.87 39.48
C ALA A 267 -15.71 3.70 38.34
N LEU A 268 -15.33 3.06 37.22
CA LEU A 268 -16.26 2.78 36.10
C LEU A 268 -17.24 1.67 36.48
N VAL A 269 -16.76 0.67 37.23
CA VAL A 269 -17.58 -0.43 37.74
C VAL A 269 -18.54 0.04 38.83
N ALA A 270 -18.07 0.88 39.76
CA ALA A 270 -18.87 1.49 40.83
C ALA A 270 -19.96 2.43 40.27
N ALA A 271 -19.67 3.19 39.22
CA ALA A 271 -20.65 4.04 38.53
C ALA A 271 -21.77 3.23 37.86
N LEU A 272 -21.51 1.98 37.47
CA LEU A 272 -22.50 1.07 36.89
C LEU A 272 -23.20 0.19 37.94
N ALA A 273 -22.53 -0.14 39.05
CA ALA A 273 -23.01 -1.06 40.08
C ALA A 273 -23.59 -0.37 41.33
N GLY A 274 -23.44 0.94 41.48
CA GLY A 274 -24.03 1.72 42.58
C GLY A 274 -23.43 1.44 43.96
N SER A 275 -22.22 0.90 44.04
CA SER A 275 -21.55 0.54 45.30
C SER A 275 -20.23 1.29 45.48
N ASP A 276 -20.01 1.86 46.67
CA ASP A 276 -18.72 2.43 47.09
C ASP A 276 -17.70 1.29 47.26
N SER A 277 -16.76 1.20 46.33
CA SER A 277 -15.66 0.23 46.39
C SER A 277 -14.31 0.94 46.28
N GLU A 278 -13.33 0.48 47.07
CA GLU A 278 -11.97 1.02 47.12
C GLU A 278 -11.30 1.06 45.74
N LEU A 279 -10.46 2.08 45.56
CA LEU A 279 -9.73 2.36 44.33
C LEU A 279 -8.64 1.29 44.16
N VAL A 280 -8.84 0.33 43.26
CA VAL A 280 -7.83 -0.67 42.90
C VAL A 280 -7.04 -0.10 41.72
N ASP A 281 -5.72 -0.05 41.86
CA ASP A 281 -4.83 0.40 40.79
C ASP A 281 -5.02 -0.47 39.52
N PRO A 282 -4.97 0.12 38.31
CA PRO A 282 -5.14 -0.63 37.08
C PRO A 282 -4.03 -1.67 36.94
N MET A 283 -4.39 -2.95 37.01
CA MET A 283 -3.49 -4.06 36.80
C MET A 283 -3.45 -4.44 35.32
N ILE A 284 -2.25 -4.49 34.75
CA ILE A 284 -2.02 -5.09 33.44
C ILE A 284 -1.92 -6.60 33.62
N THR A 285 -2.81 -7.37 32.99
CA THR A 285 -2.81 -8.82 33.04
C THR A 285 -2.51 -9.38 31.65
N ALA A 286 -1.45 -10.19 31.54
CA ALA A 286 -1.22 -10.96 30.32
C ALA A 286 -1.82 -12.35 30.46
N VAL A 287 -2.51 -12.80 29.42
CA VAL A 287 -3.21 -14.08 29.38
C VAL A 287 -2.71 -14.85 28.17
N PHE A 288 -2.06 -15.97 28.40
CA PHE A 288 -1.82 -16.95 27.37
C PHE A 288 -3.08 -17.78 27.14
N MET A 289 -3.36 -18.14 25.89
CA MET A 289 -4.55 -18.91 25.58
C MET A 289 -4.37 -19.83 24.37
N VAL A 290 -4.95 -21.03 24.49
CA VAL A 290 -4.96 -22.08 23.47
C VAL A 290 -6.39 -22.53 23.26
N ARG A 291 -6.81 -22.63 21.99
CA ARG A 291 -8.10 -23.21 21.61
C ARG A 291 -7.87 -24.38 20.67
N VAL A 292 -8.49 -25.51 20.99
CA VAL A 292 -8.45 -26.72 20.18
C VAL A 292 -9.85 -26.95 19.62
N PRO A 293 -10.10 -26.73 18.32
CA PRO A 293 -11.41 -26.97 17.74
C PRO A 293 -11.77 -28.46 17.80
N ILE A 294 -13.05 -28.77 18.04
CA ILE A 294 -13.57 -30.13 18.05
C ILE A 294 -14.11 -30.43 16.64
N GLY A 295 -13.33 -31.15 15.85
CA GLY A 295 -13.68 -31.52 14.48
C GLY A 295 -13.89 -30.29 13.59
N SER A 296 -14.98 -30.28 12.82
CA SER A 296 -15.40 -29.15 11.97
C SER A 296 -16.46 -28.27 12.62
N SER A 297 -16.60 -28.33 13.96
CA SER A 297 -17.63 -27.58 14.68
C SER A 297 -17.13 -26.20 15.15
N ASN A 298 -18.08 -25.34 15.51
CA ASN A 298 -17.81 -24.04 16.14
C ASN A 298 -17.49 -24.16 17.64
N TYR A 299 -17.26 -25.37 18.15
CA TYR A 299 -16.93 -25.64 19.55
C TYR A 299 -15.49 -26.11 19.66
N GLY A 300 -14.82 -25.70 20.72
CA GLY A 300 -13.45 -26.06 21.02
C GLY A 300 -13.21 -26.21 22.51
N VAL A 301 -12.08 -26.83 22.86
CA VAL A 301 -11.55 -26.82 24.22
C VAL A 301 -10.65 -25.61 24.37
N ALA A 302 -10.86 -24.83 25.43
CA ALA A 302 -10.05 -23.67 25.76
C ALA A 302 -9.13 -23.98 26.95
N PHE A 303 -7.88 -23.53 26.86
CA PHE A 303 -6.94 -23.45 27.95
C PHE A 303 -6.43 -22.02 28.08
N SER A 304 -6.47 -21.44 29.28
CA SER A 304 -5.93 -20.12 29.56
C SER A 304 -4.99 -20.15 30.75
N ALA A 305 -3.92 -19.35 30.71
CA ALA A 305 -2.99 -19.12 31.81
C ALA A 305 -2.67 -17.64 31.91
N SER A 306 -2.77 -17.03 33.09
CA SER A 306 -2.51 -15.60 33.29
C SER A 306 -1.28 -15.33 34.15
N THR A 307 -0.69 -14.14 33.99
CA THR A 307 0.42 -13.65 34.82
C THR A 307 0.07 -13.51 36.30
N ASN A 308 -1.22 -13.49 36.64
CA ASN A 308 -1.70 -13.48 38.02
C ASN A 308 -1.76 -14.91 38.62
N GLY A 309 -1.11 -15.89 37.97
CA GLY A 309 -1.03 -17.28 38.42
C GLY A 309 -2.31 -18.07 38.24
N ARG A 310 -3.29 -17.58 37.48
CA ARG A 310 -4.56 -18.28 37.24
C ARG A 310 -4.46 -19.15 36.00
N VAL A 311 -4.93 -20.38 36.11
CA VAL A 311 -5.09 -21.30 34.99
C VAL A 311 -6.54 -21.74 34.88
N GLY A 312 -7.02 -21.91 33.66
CA GLY A 312 -8.40 -22.23 33.37
C GLY A 312 -8.49 -23.21 32.20
N LEU A 313 -9.35 -24.20 32.35
CA LEU A 313 -9.78 -25.13 31.30
C LEU A 313 -11.28 -24.98 31.11
N GLY A 314 -11.73 -25.10 29.87
CA GLY A 314 -13.15 -25.06 29.55
C GLY A 314 -13.43 -25.12 28.07
N ILE A 315 -14.48 -24.41 27.65
CA ILE A 315 -15.00 -24.44 26.29
C ILE A 315 -14.76 -23.11 25.58
N SER A 316 -14.53 -23.19 24.27
CA SER A 316 -14.49 -22.04 23.37
C SER A 316 -15.60 -22.21 22.34
N LEU A 317 -16.38 -21.16 22.16
CA LEU A 317 -17.29 -21.01 21.04
C LEU A 317 -16.61 -20.10 20.02
N MET A 318 -16.37 -20.63 18.83
CA MET A 318 -15.65 -19.96 17.74
C MET A 318 -16.64 -19.54 16.66
N ASN A 319 -16.45 -18.36 16.08
CA ASN A 319 -17.31 -17.81 15.04
C ASN A 319 -18.78 -17.77 15.44
N ILE A 320 -19.07 -17.25 16.64
CA ILE A 320 -20.46 -17.02 17.03
C ILE A 320 -21.02 -15.91 16.13
N SER A 321 -22.03 -16.23 15.34
CA SER A 321 -22.82 -15.26 14.59
C SER A 321 -23.72 -14.47 15.55
N THR A 322 -23.14 -13.67 16.45
CA THR A 322 -23.89 -12.92 17.49
C THR A 322 -24.34 -11.54 17.05
N LEU A 323 -24.17 -11.16 15.77
CA LEU A 323 -24.71 -9.91 15.25
C LEU A 323 -25.64 -10.20 14.06
N PRO A 324 -26.95 -10.37 14.28
CA PRO A 324 -27.94 -10.43 13.20
C PRO A 324 -28.17 -9.08 12.49
N PHE A 325 -27.42 -8.01 12.83
CA PHE A 325 -27.76 -6.64 12.43
C PHE A 325 -26.58 -5.72 12.05
N LEU A 326 -25.40 -6.24 11.73
CA LEU A 326 -24.36 -5.42 11.10
C LEU A 326 -23.94 -6.07 9.76
N PRO A 327 -24.05 -5.33 8.64
CA PRO A 327 -23.85 -5.86 7.29
C PRO A 327 -22.42 -6.29 7.00
#